data_AF-A0A957J190-F1
#
_entry.id   AF-A0A957J190-F1
#
_cell.length_a   1.000
_cell.length_b   1.000
_cell.length_c   1.000
_cell.angle_alpha   90.00
_cell.angle_beta   90.00
_cell.angle_gamma   90.00
#
_symmetry.space_group_name_H-M   'P 1'
#
loop_
_entity.id
_entity.type
_entity.pdbx_description
1 polymer ?
#
loop_
_entity_poly.entity_id
_entity_poly.type
_entity_poly.pdbx_seq_one_letter_code
_entity_poly.pdbx_strand_id
1 'polypeptide(L)'
;MDQTSVKHLVVVTTSFPDVVYQSGQEAAGTFVSDFAAELARQVRVTVVAPGAGDGVERPHAQLRIQRFQVPSLPLSLLKPTNPRQWRAIAATLRAGQRAVDTAVADAADAVFALWALPSGQWAR
;
A
#
# COMPACT_ATOMS: atom_id res chain seq x y z
N MET A 1 12.93 3.32 -33.12
CA MET A 1 12.73 4.15 -31.92
C MET A 1 11.70 3.44 -31.08
N ASP A 2 12.14 2.60 -30.16
CA ASP A 2 11.25 1.96 -29.21
C ASP A 2 10.86 3.04 -28.20
N GLN A 3 9.58 3.43 -28.17
CA GLN A 3 9.08 4.27 -27.11
C GLN A 3 9.04 3.40 -25.86
N THR A 4 10.12 3.39 -25.07
CA THR A 4 10.07 2.83 -23.71
C THR A 4 9.08 3.67 -22.92
N SER A 5 7.81 3.28 -22.98
CA SER A 5 6.75 3.77 -22.11
C SER A 5 7.28 3.71 -20.67
N VAL A 6 7.11 4.79 -19.93
CA VAL A 6 7.52 4.83 -18.52
C VAL A 6 6.72 3.74 -17.81
N LYS A 7 7.41 2.65 -17.43
CA LYS A 7 6.78 1.53 -16.73
C LYS A 7 6.14 2.04 -15.45
N HIS A 8 4.97 1.51 -15.11
CA HIS A 8 4.23 1.82 -13.91
C HIS A 8 4.12 0.57 -13.03
N LEU A 9 4.73 0.63 -11.85
CA LEU A 9 4.69 -0.42 -10.84
C LEU A 9 3.76 -0.03 -9.70
N VAL A 10 2.82 -0.91 -9.34
CA VAL A 10 2.03 -0.78 -8.12
C VAL A 10 2.67 -1.60 -7.02
N VAL A 11 3.05 -0.96 -5.91
CA VAL A 11 3.60 -1.63 -4.72
C VAL A 11 2.50 -1.72 -3.67
N VAL A 12 2.14 -2.92 -3.23
CA VAL A 12 1.06 -3.13 -2.25
C VAL A 12 1.67 -3.55 -0.92
N THR A 13 1.31 -2.87 0.17
CA THR A 13 1.82 -3.16 1.51
C THR A 13 0.76 -2.95 2.59
N THR A 14 0.91 -3.64 3.72
CA THR A 14 0.17 -3.37 4.97
C THR A 14 0.96 -2.57 6.00
N SER A 15 2.18 -2.15 5.64
CA SER A 15 3.09 -1.44 6.52
C SER A 15 3.73 -0.31 5.73
N PHE A 16 3.41 0.93 6.09
CA PHE A 16 3.99 2.13 5.49
C PHE A 16 3.90 3.28 6.50
N PRO A 17 4.89 4.19 6.59
CA PRO A 17 4.87 5.29 7.56
C PRO A 17 3.62 6.14 7.39
N ASP A 18 2.96 6.56 8.47
CA ASP A 18 1.82 7.50 8.46
C ASP A 18 2.12 8.58 9.51
N VAL A 19 1.77 9.83 9.21
CA VAL A 19 2.00 11.01 10.07
C VAL A 19 1.35 10.83 11.46
N VAL A 20 0.27 10.06 11.54
CA VAL A 20 -0.45 9.75 12.79
C VAL A 20 0.22 8.63 13.60
N TYR A 21 1.16 7.90 13.00
CA TYR A 21 1.77 6.70 13.57
C TYR A 21 3.30 6.84 13.66
N GLN A 22 3.77 7.48 14.75
CA GLN A 22 5.19 7.75 15.01
C GLN A 22 5.90 6.72 15.92
N SER A 23 5.29 5.58 16.24
CA SER A 23 5.85 4.66 17.24
C SER A 23 5.94 3.20 16.76
N GLY A 24 7.17 2.76 16.48
CA GLY A 24 7.61 1.37 16.73
C GLY A 24 7.27 0.29 15.69
N GLN A 25 6.94 0.64 14.45
CA GLN A 25 6.85 -0.30 13.31
C GLN A 25 7.79 0.14 12.17
N GLU A 26 8.93 0.73 12.54
CA GLU A 26 9.80 1.46 11.62
C GLU A 26 10.47 0.54 10.60
N ALA A 27 10.89 -0.69 10.93
CA ALA A 27 11.69 -1.47 9.99
C ALA A 27 10.95 -1.84 8.69
N ALA A 28 9.73 -2.40 8.78
CA ALA A 28 8.98 -2.83 7.60
C ALA A 28 8.42 -1.64 6.81
N GLY A 29 7.90 -0.63 7.50
CA GLY A 29 7.38 0.58 6.86
C GLY A 29 8.47 1.40 6.18
N THR A 30 9.57 1.69 6.89
CA THR A 30 10.72 2.43 6.35
C THR A 30 11.36 1.68 5.20
N PHE A 31 11.51 0.34 5.28
CA PHE A 31 11.97 -0.46 4.14
C PHE A 31 11.10 -0.25 2.90
N VAL A 32 9.76 -0.32 3.02
CA VAL A 32 8.88 -0.12 1.85
C VAL A 32 9.00 1.32 1.32
N SER A 33 9.12 2.30 2.21
CA SER A 33 9.31 3.70 1.84
C SER A 33 10.60 3.91 1.04
N ASP A 34 11.73 3.43 1.56
CA ASP A 34 13.05 3.56 0.91
C ASP A 34 13.08 2.79 -0.41
N PHE A 35 12.53 1.58 -0.43
CA PHE A 35 12.40 0.76 -1.63
C PHE A 35 11.57 1.45 -2.72
N ALA A 36 10.41 2.01 -2.36
CA ALA A 36 9.55 2.71 -3.30
C ALA A 36 10.20 4.00 -3.82
N ALA A 37 10.91 4.73 -2.96
CA ALA A 37 11.65 5.93 -3.35
C ALA A 37 12.77 5.60 -4.36
N GLU A 38 13.56 4.56 -4.12
CA GLU A 38 14.63 4.14 -5.02
C GLU A 38 14.08 3.61 -6.36
N LEU A 39 12.99 2.83 -6.34
CA LEU A 39 12.30 2.40 -7.57
C LEU A 39 11.75 3.59 -8.38
N ALA A 40 11.21 4.59 -7.70
CA ALA A 40 10.60 5.75 -8.34
C ALA A 40 11.61 6.62 -9.11
N ARG A 41 12.93 6.38 -8.95
CA ARG A 41 13.98 7.00 -9.77
C ARG A 41 14.05 6.44 -11.18
N GLN A 42 13.49 5.25 -11.42
CA GLN A 42 13.57 4.55 -12.70
C GLN A 42 12.20 4.41 -13.38
N VAL A 43 11.14 4.25 -12.60
CA VAL A 43 9.79 3.93 -13.08
C VAL A 43 8.76 4.76 -12.33
N ARG A 44 7.53 4.85 -12.84
CA ARG A 44 6.42 5.40 -12.06
C ARG A 44 6.03 4.37 -11.00
N VAL A 45 5.86 4.80 -9.75
CA VAL A 45 5.51 3.94 -8.62
C VAL A 45 4.25 4.46 -7.95
N THR A 46 3.27 3.57 -7.76
CA THR A 46 2.13 3.80 -6.88
C THR A 46 2.20 2.84 -5.70
N VAL A 47 2.38 3.35 -4.49
CA VAL A 47 2.30 2.56 -3.27
C VAL A 47 0.85 2.54 -2.80
N VAL A 48 0.25 1.37 -2.59
CA VAL A 48 -1.04 1.20 -1.92
C VAL A 48 -0.78 0.75 -0.49
N ALA A 49 -1.15 1.57 0.47
CA ALA A 49 -0.85 1.36 1.88
C ALA A 49 -2.03 1.73 2.79
N PRO A 50 -2.16 1.15 3.99
CA PRO A 50 -3.16 1.57 4.94
C PRO A 50 -2.82 2.97 5.50
N GLY A 51 -3.86 3.70 5.92
CA GLY A 51 -3.73 4.99 6.57
C GLY A 51 -4.87 5.28 7.55
N ALA A 52 -4.70 6.30 8.38
CA ALA A 52 -5.77 6.78 9.28
C ALA A 52 -6.99 7.32 8.52
N GLY A 53 -6.80 7.72 7.25
CA GLY A 53 -7.85 8.13 6.33
C GLY A 53 -7.53 7.72 4.90
N ASP A 54 -8.53 7.83 4.03
CA ASP A 54 -8.32 7.73 2.58
C ASP A 54 -7.59 8.98 2.08
N GLY A 55 -6.67 8.81 1.13
CA GLY A 55 -5.90 9.94 0.62
C GLY A 55 -4.89 9.56 -0.44
N VAL A 56 -4.37 10.56 -1.13
CA VAL A 56 -3.27 10.39 -2.09
C VAL A 56 -2.18 11.39 -1.74
N GLU A 57 -1.02 10.88 -1.37
CA GLU A 57 0.18 11.66 -1.15
C GLU A 57 1.08 11.57 -2.39
N ARG A 58 1.77 12.66 -2.73
CA ARG A 58 2.71 12.70 -3.86
C ARG A 58 4.03 13.31 -3.40
N PRO A 59 4.93 12.51 -2.81
CA PRO A 59 6.23 13.01 -2.36
C PRO A 59 7.05 13.62 -3.51
N HIS A 60 6.94 13.09 -4.72
CA HIS A 60 7.54 13.66 -5.94
C HIS A 60 6.87 13.12 -7.22
N ALA A 61 7.30 13.57 -8.40
CA ALA A 61 6.62 13.35 -9.68
C ALA A 61 6.39 11.87 -10.08
N GLN A 62 7.27 10.96 -9.64
CA GLN A 62 7.22 9.54 -10.00
C GLN A 62 6.73 8.64 -8.88
N LEU A 63 6.48 9.18 -7.68
CA LEU A 63 6.01 8.42 -6.52
C LEU A 63 4.66 8.95 -6.04
N ARG A 64 3.68 8.05 -6.06
CA ARG A 64 2.35 8.28 -5.50
C ARG A 64 2.10 7.30 -4.37
N ILE A 65 1.55 7.75 -3.26
CA ILE A 65 1.13 6.89 -2.15
C ILE A 65 -0.39 7.03 -2.05
N GLN A 66 -1.10 5.94 -2.30
CA GLN A 66 -2.54 5.84 -2.15
C GLN A 66 -2.87 5.16 -0.83
N ARG A 67 -3.50 5.91 0.05
CA ARG A 67 -3.96 5.44 1.36
C ARG A 67 -5.38 4.93 1.27
N PHE A 68 -5.61 3.79 1.90
CA PHE A 68 -6.95 3.33 2.23
C PHE A 68 -7.17 3.36 3.73
N GLN A 69 -8.33 3.85 4.14
CA GLN A 69 -8.68 3.98 5.54
C GLN A 69 -8.78 2.61 6.20
N VAL A 70 -8.17 2.49 7.36
CA VAL A 70 -8.30 1.33 8.24
C VAL A 70 -8.79 1.73 9.63
N PRO A 71 -9.50 0.86 10.35
CA PRO A 71 -10.11 1.21 11.64
C PRO A 71 -9.09 1.49 12.75
N SER A 72 -7.88 0.95 12.63
CA SER A 72 -6.79 1.19 13.56
C SER A 72 -5.45 0.90 12.90
N LEU A 73 -4.40 1.63 13.31
CA LEU A 73 -3.00 1.32 13.01
C LEU A 73 -2.24 1.01 14.32
N PRO A 74 -1.32 0.03 14.33
CA PRO A 74 -0.96 -0.86 13.23
C PRO A 74 -2.02 -1.97 13.05
N LEU A 75 -2.12 -2.52 11.84
CA LEU A 75 -3.07 -3.62 11.55
C LEU A 75 -2.82 -4.88 12.40
N SER A 76 -1.62 -5.05 12.94
CA SER A 76 -1.29 -6.14 13.87
C SER A 76 -2.07 -6.10 15.20
N LEU A 77 -2.72 -4.98 15.53
CA LEU A 77 -3.65 -4.91 16.66
C LEU A 77 -4.99 -5.58 16.38
N LEU A 78 -5.34 -5.81 15.11
CA LEU A 78 -6.53 -6.59 14.76
C LEU A 78 -6.25 -8.07 15.00
N LYS A 79 -7.04 -8.68 15.88
CA LYS A 79 -6.92 -10.08 16.28
C LYS A 79 -7.97 -10.93 15.58
N PRO A 80 -7.57 -11.81 14.63
CA PRO A 80 -8.49 -12.76 14.00
C PRO A 80 -9.16 -13.71 14.99
N THR A 81 -8.54 -13.93 16.15
CA THR A 81 -9.08 -14.73 17.26
C THR A 81 -10.21 -14.04 18.02
N ASN A 82 -10.49 -12.75 17.76
CA ASN A 82 -11.59 -12.00 18.37
C ASN A 82 -12.74 -11.78 17.36
N PRO A 83 -13.88 -12.49 17.49
CA PRO A 83 -15.01 -12.39 16.55
C PRO A 83 -15.58 -10.97 16.41
N ARG A 84 -15.51 -10.16 17.48
CA ARG A 84 -16.00 -8.77 17.45
C ARG A 84 -15.22 -7.89 16.47
N GLN A 85 -13.97 -8.25 16.18
CA GLN A 85 -13.09 -7.51 15.27
C GLN A 85 -13.18 -7.99 13.82
N TRP A 86 -13.96 -9.03 13.52
CA TRP A 86 -14.07 -9.55 12.15
C TRP A 86 -14.68 -8.55 11.17
N ARG A 87 -15.62 -7.72 11.63
CA ARG A 87 -16.17 -6.63 10.79
C ARG A 87 -15.07 -5.64 10.39
N ALA A 88 -14.20 -5.28 11.32
CA ALA A 88 -13.04 -4.42 11.07
C ALA A 88 -12.04 -5.08 10.12
N ILE A 89 -11.72 -6.36 10.33
CA ILE A 89 -10.83 -7.13 9.43
C ILE A 89 -11.41 -7.20 8.01
N ALA A 90 -12.68 -7.57 7.87
CA ALA A 90 -13.33 -7.66 6.57
C ALA A 90 -13.41 -6.29 5.87
N ALA A 91 -13.66 -5.20 6.63
CA ALA A 91 -13.63 -3.85 6.10
C ALA A 91 -12.23 -3.47 5.59
N THR A 92 -11.17 -3.74 6.36
CA THR A 92 -9.77 -3.54 5.94
C THR A 92 -9.44 -4.31 4.67
N LEU A 93 -9.81 -5.60 4.59
CA LEU A 93 -9.53 -6.43 3.42
C LEU A 93 -10.23 -5.91 2.16
N ARG A 94 -11.49 -5.48 2.29
CA ARG A 94 -12.26 -4.90 1.17
C ARG A 94 -11.78 -3.51 0.78
N ALA A 95 -11.35 -2.70 1.74
CA ALA A 95 -10.77 -1.39 1.47
C ALA A 95 -9.44 -1.54 0.72
N GLY A 96 -8.56 -2.43 1.19
CA GLY A 96 -7.31 -2.76 0.52
C GLY A 96 -7.50 -3.25 -0.91
N GLN A 97 -8.40 -4.22 -1.12
CA GLN A 97 -8.69 -4.72 -2.49
C GLN A 97 -9.15 -3.59 -3.42
N ARG A 98 -10.11 -2.77 -3.00
CA ARG A 98 -10.61 -1.66 -3.83
C ARG A 98 -9.50 -0.66 -4.18
N ALA A 99 -8.59 -0.40 -3.24
CA ALA A 99 -7.47 0.50 -3.48
C ALA A 99 -6.47 -0.08 -4.48
N VAL A 100 -6.19 -1.39 -4.40
CA VAL A 100 -5.36 -2.10 -5.38
C VAL A 100 -6.03 -2.09 -6.76
N ASP A 101 -7.31 -2.43 -6.86
CA ASP A 101 -8.04 -2.43 -8.13
C ASP A 101 -8.00 -1.04 -8.80
N THR A 102 -8.16 0.02 -7.99
CA THR A 102 -8.07 1.42 -8.46
C THR A 102 -6.66 1.75 -8.97
N ALA A 103 -5.62 1.32 -8.25
CA ALA A 103 -4.24 1.59 -8.64
C ALA A 103 -3.82 0.81 -9.89
N VAL A 104 -4.32 -0.42 -10.06
CA VAL A 104 -4.09 -1.26 -11.24
C VAL A 104 -4.81 -0.72 -12.46
N ALA A 105 -6.05 -0.24 -12.29
CA ALA A 105 -6.83 0.39 -13.37
C ALA A 105 -6.15 1.65 -13.94
N ASP A 106 -5.28 2.31 -13.17
CA ASP A 106 -4.45 3.44 -13.62
C ASP A 106 -3.21 2.97 -14.42
N ALA A 107 -3.42 2.02 -15.34
CA ALA A 107 -2.43 1.47 -16.26
C ALA A 107 -1.16 0.94 -15.56
N ALA A 108 -1.30 0.05 -14.59
CA ALA A 108 -0.15 -0.64 -13.99
C ALA A 108 0.41 -1.72 -14.94
N ASP A 109 1.72 -1.71 -15.19
CA ASP A 109 2.39 -2.78 -15.94
C ASP A 109 2.65 -4.02 -15.08
N ALA A 110 2.83 -3.82 -13.77
CA ALA A 110 3.04 -4.89 -12.81
C ALA A 110 2.59 -4.50 -11.40
N VAL A 111 2.30 -5.51 -10.59
CA VAL A 111 1.99 -5.37 -9.16
C VAL A 111 3.05 -6.11 -8.35
N PHE A 112 3.65 -5.42 -7.38
CA PHE A 112 4.61 -5.96 -6.44
C PHE A 112 4.00 -5.97 -5.04
N ALA A 113 3.57 -7.16 -4.61
CA ALA A 113 3.00 -7.35 -3.27
C ALA A 113 4.10 -7.59 -2.24
N LEU A 114 4.25 -6.66 -1.30
CA LEU A 114 5.06 -6.85 -0.11
C LEU A 114 4.21 -7.52 0.97
N TRP A 115 4.67 -8.70 1.39
CA TRP A 115 4.05 -9.70 2.28
C TRP A 115 3.06 -10.66 1.61
N ALA A 116 3.11 -11.92 2.03
CA ALA A 116 2.28 -12.99 1.47
C ALA A 116 0.78 -12.76 1.70
N LEU A 117 0.41 -12.28 2.88
CA LEU A 117 -0.96 -11.87 3.21
C LEU A 117 -0.93 -10.57 4.00
N PRO A 118 -1.92 -9.68 3.80
CA PRO A 118 -2.97 -9.74 2.78
C PRO A 118 -2.53 -9.24 1.40
N SER A 119 -1.36 -8.60 1.26
CA SER A 119 -0.94 -7.96 -0.01
C SER A 119 -0.85 -8.94 -1.18
N GLY A 120 -0.31 -10.14 -0.95
CA GLY A 120 -0.22 -11.17 -1.98
C GLY A 120 -1.59 -11.71 -2.43
N GLN A 121 -2.61 -11.66 -1.58
CA GLN A 121 -3.98 -11.97 -1.98
C GLN A 121 -4.56 -10.85 -2.85
N TRP A 122 -4.32 -9.59 -2.49
CA TRP A 122 -4.86 -8.45 -3.23
C TRP A 122 -4.28 -8.29 -4.63
N ALA A 123 -3.05 -8.77 -4.87
CA ALA A 123 -2.35 -8.68 -6.14
C ALA A 123 -2.64 -9.83 -7.12
N ARG A 124 -3.62 -10.70 -6.83
CA ARG A 124 -4.12 -11.73 -7.75
C ARG A 124 -5.16 -11.18 -8.71
#